data_AF-A0A6N7PMW9-F1
#
_entry.id   AF-A0A6N7PMW9-F1
#
_cell.length_a   1.000
_cell.length_b   1.000
_cell.length_c   1.000
_cell.angle_alpha   90.00
_cell.angle_beta   90.00
_cell.angle_gamma   90.00
#
_symmetry.space_group_name_H-M   'P 1'
#
loop_
_entity.id
_entity.type
_entity.pdbx_description
1 polymer ?
#
loop_
_entity_poly.entity_id
_entity_poly.type
_entity_poly.pdbx_seq_one_letter_code
_entity_poly.pdbx_strand_id
1 'polypeptide(L)'
;MSDPKHPKPYDQIFDLSDLQLVDITPEHISHLTKLRDGHDVAVETLLFASPLALKRAGIHPDEAQELAALWADAQRIDEVLPAAEKLVELLRETRLVRGHEIAIRLGEMVQQIRRRADRSPDGAEILAPFEKVIAYQSAPALKAAATKEKMRAKEEAPGAPAPSDG
;
A
#
# COMPACT_ATOMS: atom_id res chain seq x y z
N MET A 1 -11.51 5.11 24.08
CA MET A 1 -10.58 4.28 23.29
C MET A 1 -11.25 2.95 23.07
N SER A 2 -11.24 2.43 21.85
CA SER A 2 -11.76 1.10 21.55
C SER A 2 -10.91 0.04 22.26
N ASP A 3 -11.49 -1.14 22.47
CA ASP A 3 -10.73 -2.30 22.96
C ASP A 3 -9.67 -2.67 21.90
N PRO A 4 -8.36 -2.70 22.24
CA PRO A 4 -7.30 -3.10 21.31
C PRO A 4 -7.50 -4.48 20.69
N LYS A 5 -8.24 -5.37 21.37
CA LYS A 5 -8.60 -6.68 20.85
C LYS A 5 -9.75 -6.60 19.84
N HIS A 6 -10.64 -5.63 19.92
CA HIS A 6 -11.74 -5.46 18.95
C HIS A 6 -11.61 -4.11 18.25
N PRO A 7 -10.56 -3.93 17.41
CA PRO A 7 -10.26 -2.67 16.78
C PRO A 7 -11.36 -2.29 15.79
N LYS A 8 -11.71 -1.01 15.79
CA LYS A 8 -12.64 -0.40 14.84
C LYS A 8 -11.84 0.34 13.77
N PRO A 9 -12.45 0.62 12.61
CA PRO A 9 -11.84 1.54 11.64
C PRO A 9 -11.39 2.82 12.33
N TYR A 10 -10.22 3.34 11.94
CA TYR A 10 -9.52 4.50 12.52
C TYR A 10 -8.78 4.28 13.84
N ASP A 11 -8.88 3.11 14.48
CA ASP A 11 -8.00 2.78 15.59
C ASP A 11 -6.55 2.62 15.11
N GLN A 12 -5.60 2.94 15.98
CA GLN A 12 -4.15 2.89 15.68
C GLN A 12 -3.43 1.78 16.45
N ILE A 13 -4.11 1.14 17.38
CA ILE A 13 -3.54 0.11 18.26
C ILE A 13 -4.33 -1.17 18.04
N PHE A 14 -3.63 -2.25 17.73
CA PHE A 14 -4.16 -3.56 17.44
C PHE A 14 -3.43 -4.55 18.35
N ASP A 15 -4.17 -5.32 19.14
CA ASP A 15 -3.63 -6.47 19.85
C ASP A 15 -4.04 -7.75 19.10
N LEU A 16 -3.05 -8.35 18.44
CA LEU A 16 -3.17 -9.61 17.70
C LEU A 16 -2.26 -10.69 18.31
N SER A 17 -1.85 -10.53 19.58
CA SER A 17 -0.95 -11.47 20.26
C SER A 17 -1.57 -12.85 20.51
N ASP A 18 -2.89 -12.96 20.36
CA ASP A 18 -3.67 -14.18 20.38
C ASP A 18 -3.57 -15.00 19.08
N LEU A 19 -3.26 -14.36 17.95
CA LEU A 19 -3.22 -15.00 16.64
C LEU A 19 -1.81 -15.46 16.25
N GLN A 20 -1.72 -16.67 15.69
CA GLN A 20 -0.49 -17.13 15.03
C GLN A 20 -0.47 -16.68 13.56
N LEU A 21 0.11 -15.51 13.31
CA LEU A 21 0.25 -14.98 11.95
C LEU A 21 1.32 -15.75 11.15
N VAL A 22 1.01 -16.11 9.91
CA VAL A 22 1.89 -16.87 9.01
C VAL A 22 2.22 -16.02 7.78
N ASP A 23 3.50 -15.93 7.45
CA ASP A 23 3.97 -15.34 6.19
C ASP A 23 4.01 -16.43 5.11
N ILE A 24 3.30 -16.22 4.01
CA ILE A 24 3.19 -17.19 2.90
C ILE A 24 3.74 -16.59 1.63
N THR A 25 4.51 -17.38 0.86
CA THR A 25 5.00 -16.95 -0.44
C THR A 25 3.93 -17.17 -1.52
N PRO A 26 4.03 -16.52 -2.69
CA PRO A 26 3.15 -16.77 -3.82
C PRO A 26 3.09 -18.26 -4.23
N GLU A 27 4.19 -19.00 -4.11
CA GLU A 27 4.25 -20.44 -4.40
C GLU A 27 3.40 -21.24 -3.41
N HIS A 28 3.47 -20.92 -2.10
CA HIS A 28 2.66 -21.57 -1.08
C HIS A 28 1.15 -21.42 -1.34
N ILE A 29 0.71 -20.24 -1.82
CA ILE A 29 -0.71 -19.98 -2.13
C ILE A 29 -1.28 -21.01 -3.11
N SER A 30 -0.50 -21.46 -4.09
CA SER A 30 -0.96 -22.44 -5.08
C SER A 30 -1.24 -23.83 -4.51
N HIS A 31 -0.67 -24.13 -3.34
CA HIS A 31 -0.86 -25.39 -2.62
C HIS A 31 -1.98 -25.33 -1.57
N LEU A 32 -2.52 -24.15 -1.27
CA LEU A 32 -3.59 -24.00 -0.30
C LEU A 32 -4.95 -24.40 -0.91
N THR A 33 -5.72 -25.17 -0.15
CA THR A 33 -7.10 -25.49 -0.53
C THR A 33 -8.00 -24.31 -0.19
N LYS A 34 -8.73 -23.81 -1.19
CA LYS A 34 -9.69 -22.72 -0.99
C LYS A 34 -10.95 -23.24 -0.30
N LEU A 35 -11.40 -22.51 0.72
CA LEU A 35 -12.74 -22.70 1.28
C LEU A 35 -13.78 -22.39 0.20
N ARG A 36 -14.86 -23.15 0.20
CA ARG A 36 -15.98 -22.99 -0.73
C ARG A 36 -17.07 -22.14 -0.09
N ASP A 37 -17.97 -21.63 -0.92
CA ASP A 37 -19.17 -20.95 -0.45
C ASP A 37 -20.01 -21.91 0.42
N GLY A 38 -20.55 -21.39 1.53
CA GLY A 38 -21.32 -22.17 2.51
C GLY A 38 -20.47 -22.97 3.51
N HIS A 39 -19.16 -22.74 3.58
CA HIS A 39 -18.30 -23.42 4.56
C HIS A 39 -18.64 -23.06 6.01
N ASP A 40 -19.10 -21.83 6.27
CA ASP A 40 -19.59 -21.34 7.56
C ASP A 40 -20.69 -22.26 8.12
N VAL A 41 -21.73 -22.51 7.31
CA VAL A 41 -22.84 -23.40 7.70
C VAL A 41 -22.34 -24.83 7.91
N ALA A 42 -21.40 -25.30 7.10
CA ALA A 42 -20.83 -26.65 7.24
C ALA A 42 -20.03 -26.80 8.54
N VAL A 43 -19.20 -25.80 8.88
CA VAL A 43 -18.42 -25.77 10.12
C VAL A 43 -19.35 -25.69 11.32
N GLU A 44 -20.31 -24.77 11.34
CA GLU A 44 -21.31 -24.66 12.42
C GLU A 44 -22.08 -25.97 12.63
N THR A 45 -22.49 -26.63 11.54
CA THR A 45 -23.19 -27.92 11.62
C THR A 45 -22.35 -28.97 12.36
N LEU A 46 -21.04 -29.01 12.12
CA LEU A 46 -20.12 -29.92 12.81
C LEU A 46 -19.92 -29.50 14.28
N LEU A 47 -19.77 -28.21 14.55
CA LEU A 47 -19.54 -27.68 15.90
C LEU A 47 -20.77 -27.83 16.82
N PHE A 48 -21.98 -27.76 16.26
CA PHE A 48 -23.24 -27.93 17.01
C PHE A 48 -23.77 -29.37 16.98
N ALA A 49 -23.11 -30.30 16.29
CA ALA A 49 -23.50 -31.69 16.27
C ALA A 49 -23.39 -32.33 17.66
N SER A 50 -24.38 -33.16 18.03
CA SER A 50 -24.30 -33.89 19.30
C SER A 50 -23.09 -34.85 19.32
N PRO A 51 -22.48 -35.13 20.47
CA PRO A 51 -21.37 -36.08 20.57
C PRO A 51 -21.71 -37.48 20.03
N LEU A 52 -22.97 -37.91 20.17
CA LEU A 52 -23.44 -39.18 19.61
C LEU A 52 -23.47 -39.16 18.07
N ALA A 53 -23.84 -38.02 17.47
CA ALA A 53 -23.85 -37.86 16.02
C ALA A 53 -22.42 -37.85 15.46
N LEU A 54 -21.48 -37.14 16.10
CA LEU A 54 -20.07 -37.16 15.75
C LEU A 54 -19.47 -38.56 15.86
N LYS A 55 -19.75 -39.28 16.95
CA LYS A 55 -19.31 -40.66 17.14
C LYS A 55 -19.86 -41.60 16.07
N ARG A 56 -21.13 -41.44 15.65
CA ARG A 56 -21.75 -42.23 14.57
C ARG A 56 -21.14 -41.91 13.20
N ALA A 57 -20.72 -40.66 12.99
CA ALA A 57 -20.02 -40.23 11.79
C ALA A 57 -18.53 -40.65 11.78
N GLY A 58 -18.01 -41.18 12.90
CA GLY A 58 -16.62 -41.57 13.04
C GLY A 58 -15.65 -40.39 13.22
N ILE A 59 -16.16 -39.21 13.61
CA ILE A 59 -15.36 -38.00 13.85
C ILE A 59 -14.84 -38.04 15.28
N HIS A 60 -13.53 -37.85 15.45
CA HIS A 60 -12.93 -37.80 16.77
C HIS A 60 -13.23 -36.44 17.45
N PRO A 61 -13.50 -36.39 18.77
CA PRO A 61 -13.73 -35.12 19.46
C PRO A 61 -12.60 -34.10 19.31
N ASP A 62 -11.36 -34.56 19.29
CA ASP A 62 -10.19 -33.68 19.14
C ASP A 62 -10.17 -32.99 17.76
N GLU A 63 -10.56 -33.68 16.67
CA GLU A 63 -10.64 -33.07 15.34
C GLU A 63 -11.71 -31.97 15.29
N ALA A 64 -12.84 -32.17 15.98
CA ALA A 64 -13.88 -31.15 16.09
C ALA A 64 -13.40 -29.94 16.90
N GLN A 65 -12.60 -30.17 17.95
CA GLN A 65 -12.00 -29.12 18.75
C GLN A 65 -10.92 -28.34 17.98
N GLU A 66 -10.07 -29.02 17.22
CA GLU A 66 -9.10 -28.40 16.33
C GLU A 66 -9.78 -27.54 15.26
N LEU A 67 -10.85 -28.05 14.64
CA LEU A 67 -11.67 -27.28 13.71
C LEU A 67 -12.27 -26.03 14.38
N ALA A 68 -12.76 -26.16 15.62
CA ALA A 68 -13.32 -25.04 16.36
C ALA A 68 -12.27 -23.93 16.61
N ALA A 69 -11.04 -24.32 16.97
CA ALA A 69 -9.95 -23.39 17.18
C ALA A 69 -9.55 -22.66 15.89
N LEU A 70 -9.36 -23.40 14.79
CA LEU A 70 -9.05 -22.82 13.48
C LEU A 70 -10.16 -21.88 12.99
N TRP A 71 -11.42 -22.24 13.24
CA TRP A 71 -12.57 -21.41 12.87
C TRP A 71 -12.63 -20.12 13.70
N ALA A 72 -12.37 -20.20 15.01
CA ALA A 72 -12.30 -19.02 15.86
C ALA A 72 -11.18 -18.07 15.41
N ASP A 73 -10.00 -18.59 15.06
CA ASP A 73 -8.90 -17.79 14.52
C ASP A 73 -9.28 -17.11 13.19
N ALA A 74 -9.97 -17.83 12.29
CA ALA A 74 -10.43 -17.27 11.02
C ALA A 74 -11.44 -16.11 11.24
N GLN A 75 -12.44 -16.32 12.11
CA GLN A 75 -13.40 -15.27 12.46
C GLN A 75 -12.73 -14.05 13.11
N ARG A 76 -11.73 -14.30 13.96
CA ARG A 76 -10.93 -13.27 14.61
C ARG A 76 -10.14 -12.44 13.59
N ILE A 77 -9.57 -13.08 12.57
CA ILE A 77 -8.90 -12.41 11.45
C ILE A 77 -9.90 -11.54 10.67
N ASP A 78 -11.07 -12.10 10.33
CA ASP A 78 -12.11 -11.38 9.57
C ASP A 78 -12.64 -10.15 10.32
N GLU A 79 -12.71 -10.21 11.65
CA GLU A 79 -13.10 -9.08 12.49
C GLU A 79 -12.09 -7.93 12.42
N VAL A 80 -10.79 -8.21 12.46
CA VAL A 80 -9.74 -7.18 12.51
C VAL A 80 -9.37 -6.63 11.13
N LEU A 81 -9.63 -7.40 10.08
CA LEU A 81 -9.17 -7.08 8.73
C LEU A 81 -9.66 -5.71 8.24
N PRO A 82 -10.95 -5.31 8.39
CA PRO A 82 -11.42 -4.00 7.93
C PRO A 82 -10.71 -2.83 8.63
N ALA A 83 -10.41 -2.95 9.92
CA ALA A 83 -9.68 -1.94 10.66
C ALA A 83 -8.22 -1.84 10.20
N ALA A 84 -7.57 -2.98 9.96
CA ALA A 84 -6.19 -3.05 9.46
C ALA A 84 -6.06 -2.45 8.05
N GLU A 85 -7.00 -2.78 7.15
CA GLU A 85 -7.08 -2.20 5.80
C GLU A 85 -7.22 -0.68 5.85
N LYS A 86 -8.09 -0.17 6.75
CA LYS A 86 -8.25 1.27 6.93
C LYS A 86 -6.97 1.93 7.47
N LEU A 87 -6.26 1.28 8.38
CA LEU A 87 -4.97 1.80 8.86
C LEU A 87 -3.95 1.91 7.72
N VAL A 88 -3.87 0.90 6.84
CA VAL A 88 -3.00 0.93 5.66
C VAL A 88 -3.38 2.08 4.71
N GLU A 89 -4.67 2.33 4.51
CA GLU A 89 -5.17 3.47 3.74
C GLU A 89 -4.70 4.81 4.35
N LEU A 90 -4.90 5.01 5.65
CA LEU A 90 -4.49 6.23 6.37
C LEU A 90 -2.97 6.43 6.30
N LEU A 91 -2.17 5.37 6.37
CA LEU A 91 -0.71 5.45 6.21
C LEU A 91 -0.32 5.89 4.80
N ARG A 92 -1.00 5.40 3.75
CA ARG A 92 -0.78 5.82 2.37
C ARG A 92 -1.13 7.29 2.18
N GLU A 93 -2.27 7.74 2.68
CA GLU A 93 -2.70 9.14 2.64
C GLU A 93 -1.73 10.05 3.40
N THR A 94 -1.36 9.67 4.61
CA THR A 94 -0.39 10.40 5.43
C THR A 94 0.95 10.53 4.69
N ARG A 95 1.42 9.46 4.03
CA ARG A 95 2.65 9.51 3.23
C ARG A 95 2.55 10.52 2.08
N LEU A 96 1.39 10.64 1.42
CA LEU A 96 1.18 11.65 0.36
C LEU A 96 1.25 13.07 0.93
N VAL A 97 0.56 13.32 2.05
CA VAL A 97 0.58 14.63 2.72
C VAL A 97 2.00 15.00 3.15
N ARG A 98 2.72 14.09 3.83
CA ARG A 98 4.12 14.32 4.23
C ARG A 98 5.04 14.51 3.04
N GLY A 99 4.86 13.74 1.96
CA GLY A 99 5.61 13.92 0.72
C GLY A 99 5.42 15.31 0.11
N HIS A 100 4.19 15.83 0.12
CA HIS A 100 3.88 17.19 -0.33
C HIS A 100 4.56 18.25 0.55
N GLU A 101 4.46 18.13 1.87
CA GLU A 101 5.13 19.04 2.81
C GLU A 101 6.64 19.06 2.60
N ILE A 102 7.26 17.88 2.47
CA ILE A 102 8.69 17.75 2.16
C ILE A 102 9.03 18.47 0.86
N ALA A 103 8.23 18.30 -0.19
CA ALA A 103 8.47 18.95 -1.48
C ALA A 103 8.41 20.48 -1.39
N ILE A 104 7.44 21.04 -0.65
CA ILE A 104 7.38 22.48 -0.37
C ILE A 104 8.65 22.95 0.33
N ARG A 105 9.03 22.27 1.43
CA ARG A 105 10.22 22.64 2.22
C ARG A 105 11.50 22.57 1.40
N LEU A 106 11.67 21.55 0.57
CA LEU A 106 12.80 21.46 -0.35
C LEU A 106 12.83 22.63 -1.33
N GLY A 107 11.69 23.00 -1.89
CA GLY A 107 11.57 24.18 -2.75
C GLY A 107 12.00 25.47 -2.04
N GLU A 108 11.48 25.71 -0.84
CA GLU A 108 11.85 26.86 0.00
C GLU A 108 13.36 26.91 0.28
N MET A 109 13.94 25.76 0.66
CA MET A 109 15.37 25.63 0.96
C MET A 109 16.23 25.91 -0.27
N VAL A 110 15.87 25.37 -1.44
CA VAL A 110 16.59 25.65 -2.70
C VAL A 110 16.57 27.14 -3.04
N GLN A 111 15.43 27.81 -2.85
CA GLN A 111 15.35 29.26 -3.07
C GLN A 111 16.17 30.06 -2.05
N GLN A 112 16.29 29.59 -0.81
CA GLN A 112 17.18 30.20 0.19
C GLN A 112 18.66 30.02 -0.18
N ILE A 113 19.06 28.82 -0.60
CA ILE A 113 20.43 28.50 -1.05
C ILE A 113 20.83 29.40 -2.22
N ARG A 114 19.99 29.47 -3.26
CA ARG A 114 20.23 30.33 -4.44
C ARG A 114 20.37 31.79 -4.05
N ARG A 115 19.42 32.34 -3.27
CA ARG A 115 19.49 33.74 -2.80
C ARG A 115 20.75 34.04 -1.99
N ARG A 116 21.27 33.08 -1.24
CA ARG A 116 22.52 33.23 -0.49
C ARG A 116 23.73 33.20 -1.42
N ALA A 117 23.75 32.27 -2.36
CA ALA A 117 24.81 32.18 -3.37
C ALA A 117 24.90 33.45 -4.23
N ASP A 118 23.76 33.98 -4.69
CA ASP A 118 23.68 35.19 -5.52
C ASP A 118 24.25 36.45 -4.84
N ARG A 119 24.29 36.48 -3.50
CA ARG A 119 24.78 37.61 -2.70
C ARG A 119 26.19 37.42 -2.17
N SER A 120 26.83 36.29 -2.43
CA SER A 120 28.14 35.93 -1.90
C SER A 120 29.19 35.93 -3.02
N PRO A 121 30.42 36.43 -2.78
CA PRO A 121 31.52 36.24 -3.72
C PRO A 121 31.83 34.74 -3.94
N ASP A 122 31.58 33.90 -2.92
CA ASP A 122 31.83 32.46 -2.94
C ASP A 122 30.58 31.64 -3.34
N GLY A 123 29.71 32.22 -4.18
CA GLY A 123 28.43 31.61 -4.55
C GLY A 123 28.53 30.19 -5.11
N ALA A 124 29.58 29.91 -5.89
CA ALA A 124 29.82 28.58 -6.43
C ALA A 124 30.10 27.53 -5.34
N GLU A 125 30.88 27.89 -4.31
CA GLU A 125 31.18 27.02 -3.17
C GLU A 125 29.93 26.75 -2.32
N ILE A 126 29.03 27.74 -2.24
CA ILE A 126 27.73 27.58 -1.55
C ILE A 126 26.82 26.61 -2.31
N LEU A 127 26.82 26.62 -3.65
CA LEU A 127 25.94 25.78 -4.46
C LEU A 127 26.42 24.34 -4.58
N ALA A 128 27.74 24.12 -4.67
CA ALA A 128 28.32 22.81 -4.97
C ALA A 128 27.82 21.66 -4.08
N PRO A 129 27.69 21.81 -2.73
CA PRO A 129 27.16 20.74 -1.88
C PRO A 129 25.70 20.37 -2.13
N PHE A 130 24.92 21.27 -2.74
CA PHE A 130 23.46 21.13 -2.93
C PHE A 130 23.05 20.84 -4.36
N GLU A 131 24.00 20.58 -5.26
CA GLU A 131 23.75 20.35 -6.69
C GLU A 131 22.63 19.33 -6.93
N LYS A 132 22.64 18.20 -6.21
CA LYS A 132 21.60 17.16 -6.34
C LYS A 132 20.19 17.65 -5.99
N VAL A 133 20.05 18.45 -4.94
CA VAL A 133 18.74 18.98 -4.51
C VAL A 133 18.26 20.06 -5.47
N ILE A 134 19.16 20.90 -5.95
CA ILE A 134 18.88 21.92 -6.97
C ILE A 134 18.45 21.25 -8.28
N ALA A 135 19.16 20.21 -8.71
CA ALA A 135 18.84 19.43 -9.90
C ALA A 135 17.46 18.78 -9.76
N TYR A 136 17.18 18.12 -8.64
CA TYR A 136 15.87 17.54 -8.33
C TYR A 136 14.73 18.57 -8.45
N GLN A 137 14.90 19.75 -7.84
CA GLN A 137 13.89 20.82 -7.88
C GLN A 137 13.68 21.38 -9.30
N SER A 138 14.73 21.42 -10.12
CA SER A 138 14.67 21.95 -11.49
C SER A 138 14.15 20.93 -12.52
N ALA A 139 14.16 19.64 -12.21
CA ALA A 139 13.82 18.57 -13.15
C ALA A 139 12.41 18.71 -13.79
N PRO A 140 11.35 19.10 -13.06
CA PRO A 140 10.03 19.33 -13.67
C PRO A 140 10.06 20.45 -14.73
N ALA A 141 10.75 21.56 -14.46
CA ALA A 141 10.86 22.69 -15.37
C ALA A 141 11.64 22.30 -16.65
N LEU A 142 12.74 21.55 -16.49
CA LEU A 142 13.53 21.04 -17.61
C LEU A 142 12.71 20.10 -18.50
N LYS A 143 11.93 19.17 -17.91
CA LYS A 143 11.03 18.29 -18.66
C LYS A 143 9.94 19.06 -19.40
N ALA A 144 9.37 20.09 -18.78
CA ALA A 144 8.36 20.93 -19.41
C ALA A 144 8.93 21.71 -20.60
N ALA A 145 10.14 22.27 -20.47
CA ALA A 145 10.84 22.95 -21.55
C ALA A 145 11.11 22.00 -22.73
N ALA A 146 11.70 20.82 -22.47
CA ALA A 146 11.97 19.81 -23.49
C ALA A 146 10.70 19.33 -24.21
N THR A 147 9.58 19.22 -23.49
CA THR A 147 8.28 18.87 -24.10
C THR A 147 7.79 19.96 -25.05
N LYS A 148 7.89 21.24 -24.66
CA LYS A 148 7.50 22.37 -25.50
C LYS A 148 8.34 22.47 -26.77
N GLU A 149 9.65 22.28 -26.66
CA GLU A 149 10.55 22.26 -27.82
C GLU A 149 10.20 21.13 -28.79
N LYS A 150 9.94 19.93 -28.27
CA LYS A 150 9.53 18.78 -29.08
C LYS A 150 8.19 19.00 -29.79
N MET A 151 7.25 19.70 -29.15
CA MET A 151 5.97 20.06 -29.79
C MET A 151 6.16 21.07 -30.92
N ARG A 152 6.92 22.15 -30.68
CA ARG A 152 7.25 23.14 -31.72
C ARG A 152 7.95 22.52 -32.94
N ALA A 153 8.93 21.65 -32.70
CA ALA A 153 9.64 20.96 -33.78
C ALA A 153 8.75 20.01 -34.60
N LYS A 154 7.66 19.49 -34.03
CA LYS A 154 6.68 18.67 -34.76
C LYS A 154 5.72 19.51 -35.59
N GLU A 155 5.38 20.71 -35.14
CA GLU A 155 4.53 21.65 -35.87
C GLU A 155 5.26 22.27 -37.08
N GLU A 156 6.58 22.45 -36.98
CA GLU A 156 7.43 23.00 -38.06
C GLU A 156 7.88 21.94 -39.09
N ALA A 157 7.60 20.65 -38.86
CA ALA A 157 7.88 19.61 -39.85
C ALA A 157 6.86 19.71 -41.00
N PRO A 158 7.28 20.05 -42.23
CA PRO A 158 6.36 20.26 -43.36
C PRO A 158 5.62 18.96 -43.66
N GLY A 159 4.30 19.08 -43.85
CA GLY A 159 3.40 17.96 -44.14
C GLY A 159 3.96 17.10 -45.27
N ALA A 160 4.20 15.83 -44.97
CA ALA A 160 4.50 14.84 -45.99
C ALA A 160 3.38 14.88 -47.04
N PRO A 161 3.70 14.98 -48.34
CA PRO A 161 2.69 15.10 -49.39
C PRO A 161 1.76 13.89 -49.33
N ALA A 162 0.45 14.17 -49.42
CA ALA A 162 -0.59 13.15 -49.45
C ALA A 162 -0.27 12.10 -50.52
N PRO A 163 -0.44 10.79 -50.23
CA PRO A 163 -0.23 9.75 -51.23
C PRO A 163 -1.19 10.00 -52.40
N SER A 164 -0.65 10.18 -53.60
CA SER A 164 -1.42 10.28 -54.83
C SER A 164 -1.97 8.89 -55.15
N ASP A 165 -3.28 8.71 -55.00
CA ASP A 165 -3.98 7.51 -55.48
C ASP A 165 -3.84 7.41 -57.00
N GLY A 166 -3.33 6.26 -57.46
CA GLY A 166 -3.26 5.83 -58.85
C GLY A 166 -3.93 4.47 -59.02
#